data_AF-A0A2R4X3W2-F1
#
_entry.id   AF-A0A2R4X3W2-F1
#
_cell.length_a   1.000
_cell.length_b   1.000
_cell.length_c   1.000
_cell.angle_alpha   90.00
_cell.angle_beta   90.00
_cell.angle_gamma   90.00
#
_symmetry.space_group_name_H-M   'P 1'
#
loop_
_entity.id
_entity.type
_entity.pdbx_description
1 polymer ?
#
loop_
_entity_poly.entity_id
_entity_poly.type
_entity_poly.pdbx_seq_one_letter_code
_entity_poly.pdbx_strand_id
1 'polypeptide(L)'
;MSVGHFTDGGGYVDHGDASVLFPVEEINAILHTHRDAELALERTPAESVLVVRPTGLASSYALTQRPITVIEVSSLDDEVRELLGERVDGELSDFELIQVGKAVAPTKNRSLGEF
;
A
#
# COMPACT_ATOMS: atom_id res chain seq x y z
N MET A 1 18.93 -1.63 12.15
CA MET A 1 18.87 -0.79 10.94
C MET A 1 17.45 -0.27 10.85
N SER A 2 17.31 1.04 10.87
CA SER A 2 16.04 1.74 11.05
C SER A 2 15.65 2.36 9.72
N VAL A 3 14.43 2.08 9.27
CA VAL A 3 13.42 3.00 8.70
C VAL A 3 12.52 2.20 7.76
N GLY A 4 11.24 2.18 8.08
CA GLY A 4 10.16 1.83 7.17
C GLY A 4 8.97 2.65 7.65
N HIS A 5 9.09 3.97 7.55
CA HIS A 5 8.05 4.84 8.08
C HIS A 5 6.85 4.84 7.12
N PHE A 6 5.67 5.10 7.69
CA PHE A 6 4.42 5.48 7.02
C PHE A 6 4.55 6.64 6.00
N THR A 7 5.76 7.18 5.84
CA THR A 7 6.18 8.40 5.17
C THR A 7 7.38 8.21 4.23
N ASP A 8 7.76 6.96 3.92
CA ASP A 8 8.82 6.67 2.95
C ASP A 8 8.29 6.00 1.68
N GLY A 9 6.98 6.05 1.41
CA GLY A 9 6.48 5.75 0.07
C GLY A 9 6.87 6.89 -0.87
N GLY A 10 7.31 6.60 -2.09
CA GLY A 10 7.56 7.63 -3.09
C GLY A 10 6.29 8.32 -3.55
N GLY A 11 5.14 7.67 -3.38
CA GLY A 11 3.82 8.25 -3.64
C GLY A 11 2.82 7.92 -2.54
N TYR A 12 1.80 8.77 -2.44
CA TYR A 12 0.65 8.54 -1.58
C TYR A 12 -0.62 8.74 -2.38
N VAL A 13 -1.59 7.86 -2.14
CA VAL A 13 -2.95 8.01 -2.67
C VAL A 13 -3.93 7.86 -1.52
N ASP A 14 -4.94 8.71 -1.49
CA ASP A 14 -5.99 8.66 -0.50
C ASP A 14 -6.90 7.44 -0.72
N HIS A 15 -7.38 6.81 0.34
CA HIS A 15 -8.26 5.63 0.27
C HIS A 15 -9.55 5.93 -0.50
N GLY A 16 -10.03 7.16 -0.46
CA GLY A 16 -11.20 7.58 -1.27
C GLY A 16 -10.89 7.51 -2.76
N ASP A 17 -9.70 7.97 -3.15
CA ASP A 17 -9.20 7.96 -4.52
C ASP A 17 -8.80 6.56 -5.00
N ALA A 18 -8.18 5.79 -4.11
CA ALA A 18 -7.85 4.38 -4.30
C ALA A 18 -9.07 3.46 -4.19
N SER A 19 -10.30 3.99 -4.13
CA SER A 19 -11.52 3.16 -4.05
C SER A 19 -11.65 2.21 -5.24
N VAL A 20 -11.01 2.51 -6.39
CA VAL A 20 -10.96 1.64 -7.57
C VAL A 20 -10.17 0.34 -7.33
N LEU A 21 -9.30 0.31 -6.32
CA LEU A 21 -8.57 -0.87 -5.90
C LEU A 21 -9.39 -1.75 -4.95
N PHE A 22 -10.57 -1.30 -4.53
CA PHE A 22 -11.43 -2.04 -3.61
C PHE A 22 -12.67 -2.58 -4.31
N PRO A 23 -13.02 -3.85 -4.06
CA PRO A 23 -12.33 -4.80 -3.19
C PRO A 23 -11.11 -5.44 -3.87
N VAL A 24 -9.93 -5.42 -3.21
CA VAL A 24 -8.66 -5.92 -3.80
C VAL A 24 -8.70 -7.40 -4.21
N GLU A 25 -9.62 -8.18 -3.63
CA GLU A 25 -9.83 -9.60 -3.96
C GLU A 25 -10.51 -9.80 -5.32
N GLU A 26 -11.18 -8.78 -5.84
CA GLU A 26 -11.80 -8.78 -7.17
C GLU A 26 -10.89 -8.13 -8.24
N ILE A 27 -9.75 -7.57 -7.84
CA ILE A 27 -8.80 -6.96 -8.77
C ILE A 27 -8.08 -8.07 -9.55
N ASN A 28 -8.16 -7.98 -10.88
CA ASN A 28 -7.44 -8.88 -11.77
C ASN A 28 -5.97 -8.44 -11.91
N ALA A 29 -5.21 -8.61 -10.85
CA ALA A 29 -3.78 -8.33 -10.81
C ALA A 29 -3.05 -9.33 -9.93
N ILE A 30 -1.72 -9.31 -9.99
CA ILE A 30 -0.88 -10.04 -9.05
C ILE A 30 -0.92 -9.32 -7.71
N LEU A 31 -1.41 -10.05 -6.70
CA LEU A 31 -1.58 -9.58 -5.34
C LEU A 31 -0.65 -10.39 -4.44
N HIS A 32 0.17 -9.71 -3.67
CA HIS A 32 0.95 -10.31 -2.60
C HIS A 32 0.35 -9.91 -1.26
N THR A 33 0.26 -10.85 -0.32
CA THR A 33 -0.32 -10.61 1.00
C THR A 33 0.59 -11.15 2.10
N HIS A 34 0.45 -10.65 3.33
CA HIS A 34 1.24 -11.08 4.48
C HIS A 34 2.75 -11.02 4.22
N ARG A 35 3.45 -12.16 4.28
CA ARG A 35 4.91 -12.24 4.16
C ARG A 35 5.39 -11.96 2.75
N ASP A 36 4.66 -12.42 1.74
CA ASP A 36 4.97 -12.13 0.34
C ASP A 36 4.92 -10.63 0.07
N ALA A 37 3.97 -9.93 0.72
CA ALA A 37 3.87 -8.49 0.63
C ALA A 37 5.07 -7.77 1.27
N GLU A 38 5.48 -8.19 2.47
CA GLU A 38 6.67 -7.65 3.14
C GLU A 38 7.92 -7.88 2.30
N LEU A 39 8.09 -9.09 1.74
CA LEU A 39 9.23 -9.42 0.89
C LEU A 39 9.26 -8.60 -0.41
N ALA A 40 8.10 -8.36 -1.04
CA ALA A 40 8.01 -7.54 -2.23
C ALA A 40 8.39 -6.07 -1.93
N LEU A 41 7.94 -5.54 -0.79
CA LEU A 41 8.29 -4.20 -0.31
C LEU A 41 9.77 -4.09 0.08
N GLU A 42 10.36 -5.12 0.70
CA GLU A 42 11.80 -5.11 1.03
C GLU A 42 12.70 -5.18 -0.20
N ARG A 43 12.20 -5.76 -1.31
CA ARG A 43 12.94 -5.88 -2.58
C ARG A 43 12.82 -4.66 -3.48
N THR A 44 11.79 -3.85 -3.27
CA THR A 44 11.46 -2.69 -4.10
C THR A 44 11.88 -1.42 -3.36
N PRO A 45 12.55 -0.46 -4.01
CA PRO A 45 12.89 0.79 -3.35
C PRO A 45 11.62 1.52 -2.95
N ALA A 46 11.62 2.14 -1.78
CA ALA A 46 10.42 2.73 -1.21
C ALA A 46 9.88 3.91 -2.07
N GLU A 47 10.76 4.55 -2.86
CA GLU A 47 10.39 5.55 -3.88
C GLU A 47 9.49 5.00 -5.01
N SER A 48 9.61 3.72 -5.33
CA SER A 48 8.77 3.06 -6.35
C SER A 48 7.54 2.37 -5.75
N VAL A 49 7.20 2.70 -4.50
CA VAL A 49 6.03 2.17 -3.80
C VAL A 49 4.99 3.27 -3.57
N LEU A 50 3.79 3.05 -4.10
CA LEU A 50 2.61 3.88 -3.85
C LEU A 50 1.87 3.39 -2.60
N VAL A 51 1.69 4.23 -1.59
CA VAL A 51 1.04 3.83 -0.33
C VAL A 51 -0.37 4.41 -0.24
N VAL A 52 -1.37 3.53 -0.02
CA VAL A 52 -2.76 3.95 0.21
C VAL A 52 -2.93 4.47 1.65
N ARG A 53 -3.28 5.74 1.79
CA ARG A 53 -3.53 6.40 3.08
C ARG A 53 -5.01 6.44 3.41
N PRO A 54 -5.41 6.24 4.68
CA PRO A 54 -6.81 6.40 5.04
C PRO A 54 -7.25 7.87 4.96
N THR A 55 -8.39 8.12 4.33
CA THR A 55 -9.04 9.45 4.26
C THR A 55 -9.84 9.81 5.52
N GLY A 56 -10.07 8.84 6.41
CA GLY A 56 -10.86 9.03 7.61
C GLY A 56 -10.79 7.83 8.56
N LEU A 57 -11.51 7.94 9.68
CA LEU A 57 -11.48 6.93 10.75
C LEU A 57 -11.98 5.55 10.26
N ALA A 58 -13.06 5.54 9.46
CA ALA A 58 -13.63 4.31 8.91
C ALA A 58 -12.64 3.60 7.96
N SER A 59 -12.05 4.34 7.03
CA SER A 59 -11.03 3.83 6.10
C SER A 59 -9.78 3.35 6.84
N SER A 60 -9.36 4.06 7.90
CA SER A 60 -8.24 3.62 8.74
C SER A 60 -8.55 2.29 9.42
N TYR A 61 -9.77 2.11 9.93
CA TYR A 61 -10.17 0.86 10.57
C TYR A 61 -10.27 -0.29 9.54
N ALA A 62 -10.75 -0.01 8.33
CA ALA A 62 -10.78 -0.97 7.23
C ALA A 62 -9.36 -1.40 6.80
N LEU A 63 -8.42 -0.46 6.66
CA LEU A 63 -7.03 -0.76 6.30
C LEU A 63 -6.31 -1.52 7.41
N THR A 64 -6.53 -1.16 8.68
CA THR A 64 -5.83 -1.77 9.83
C THR A 64 -6.30 -3.19 10.14
N GLN A 65 -7.55 -3.52 9.85
CA GLN A 65 -8.10 -4.86 10.02
C GLN A 65 -7.64 -5.85 8.94
N ARG A 66 -7.10 -5.35 7.83
CA ARG A 66 -6.66 -6.19 6.72
C ARG A 66 -5.16 -6.50 6.81
N PRO A 67 -4.74 -7.70 6.35
CA PRO A 67 -3.34 -7.99 6.22
C PRO A 67 -2.68 -7.01 5.24
N ILE A 68 -1.38 -6.80 5.41
CA ILE A 68 -0.61 -6.04 4.44
C ILE A 68 -0.73 -6.71 3.08
N THR A 69 -1.11 -5.93 2.09
CA THR A 69 -1.30 -6.37 0.71
C THR A 69 -0.54 -5.43 -0.20
N VAL A 70 0.14 -5.95 -1.20
CA VAL A 70 0.75 -5.17 -2.29
C VAL A 70 0.23 -5.68 -3.61
N ILE A 71 0.02 -4.75 -4.52
CA ILE A 71 -0.51 -5.01 -5.86
C ILE A 71 0.55 -4.56 -6.85
N GLU A 72 0.90 -5.43 -7.81
CA GLU A 72 1.84 -5.04 -8.87
C GLU A 72 1.16 -4.08 -9.85
N VAL A 73 1.73 -2.87 -10.01
CA VAL A 73 1.22 -1.88 -10.96
C VAL A 73 1.25 -2.47 -12.36
N SER A 74 2.32 -3.18 -12.72
CA SER A 74 2.54 -3.88 -14.00
C SER A 74 1.58 -5.03 -14.28
N SER A 75 0.81 -5.48 -13.29
CA SER A 75 -0.24 -6.48 -13.46
C SER A 75 -1.66 -5.92 -13.42
N LEU A 76 -1.86 -4.64 -13.08
CA LEU A 76 -3.17 -4.00 -13.13
C LEU A 76 -3.73 -3.92 -14.55
N ASP A 77 -5.05 -3.96 -14.63
CA ASP A 77 -5.79 -3.68 -15.86
C ASP A 77 -5.60 -2.21 -16.27
N ASP A 78 -5.57 -1.93 -17.57
CA ASP A 78 -5.34 -0.57 -18.10
C ASP A 78 -6.41 0.41 -17.61
N GLU A 79 -7.67 -0.02 -17.50
CA GLU A 79 -8.76 0.81 -16.96
C GLU A 79 -8.48 1.26 -15.52
N VAL A 80 -8.00 0.34 -14.67
CA VAL A 80 -7.69 0.64 -13.27
C VAL A 80 -6.46 1.55 -13.17
N ARG A 81 -5.47 1.34 -14.04
CA ARG A 81 -4.28 2.20 -14.11
C ARG A 81 -4.61 3.63 -14.53
N GLU A 82 -5.43 3.81 -15.55
CA GLU A 82 -5.84 5.15 -16.00
C GLU A 82 -6.61 5.87 -14.90
N LEU A 83 -7.60 5.21 -14.29
CA LEU A 83 -8.39 5.78 -13.21
C LEU A 83 -7.56 6.14 -11.97
N LEU A 84 -6.59 5.30 -11.61
CA LEU A 84 -5.69 5.56 -10.48
C LEU A 84 -4.66 6.64 -10.83
N GLY A 85 -4.18 6.66 -12.07
CA GLY A 85 -3.26 7.66 -12.61
C GLY A 85 -3.82 9.08 -12.57
N GLU A 86 -5.13 9.25 -12.80
CA GLU A 86 -5.80 10.55 -12.65
C GLU A 86 -5.92 11.03 -11.19
N ARG A 87 -5.69 10.16 -10.21
CA ARG A 87 -5.90 10.46 -8.77
C ARG A 87 -4.64 10.38 -7.93
N VAL A 88 -3.55 9.85 -8.48
CA VAL A 88 -2.24 9.85 -7.83
C VAL A 88 -1.52 11.16 -8.13
N ASP A 89 -0.83 11.70 -7.12
CA ASP A 89 0.03 12.86 -7.31
C ASP A 89 1.34 12.38 -7.96
N GLY A 90 1.36 12.27 -9.29
CA GLY A 90 2.50 11.77 -10.06
C GLY A 90 2.12 10.90 -11.26
N GLU A 91 3.10 10.22 -11.85
CA GLU A 91 2.84 9.22 -12.90
C GLU A 91 2.75 7.83 -12.24
N LEU A 92 1.63 7.13 -12.43
CA LEU A 92 1.46 5.80 -11.84
C LEU A 92 2.56 4.82 -12.30
N SER A 93 3.09 5.03 -13.51
CA SER A 93 4.17 4.25 -14.10
C SER A 93 5.53 4.37 -13.39
N ASP A 94 5.70 5.39 -12.52
CA ASP A 94 6.90 5.56 -11.70
C ASP A 94 6.92 4.55 -10.52
N PHE A 95 5.75 4.01 -10.18
CA PHE A 95 5.57 3.04 -9.12
C PHE A 95 5.52 1.62 -9.66
N GLU A 96 6.23 0.71 -9.00
CA GLU A 96 6.19 -0.73 -9.30
C GLU A 96 5.09 -1.43 -8.48
N LEU A 97 4.90 -0.99 -7.23
CA LEU A 97 4.00 -1.63 -6.28
C LEU A 97 3.04 -0.64 -5.61
N ILE A 98 1.82 -1.09 -5.36
CA ILE A 98 0.82 -0.35 -4.58
C ILE A 98 0.57 -1.07 -3.27
N GLN A 99 0.93 -0.45 -2.14
CA GLN A 99 0.68 -0.98 -0.81
C GLN A 99 -0.71 -0.59 -0.32
N VAL A 100 -1.51 -1.61 0.01
CA VAL A 100 -2.85 -1.51 0.57
C VAL A 100 -2.92 -2.24 1.91
N GLY A 101 -3.45 -1.56 2.94
CA GLY A 101 -3.77 -2.17 4.23
C GLY A 101 -2.86 -1.70 5.36
N LYS A 102 -2.62 -2.59 6.33
CA LYS A 102 -1.80 -2.29 7.51
C LYS A 102 -0.42 -1.81 7.08
N ALA A 103 -0.10 -0.56 7.43
CA ALA A 103 1.24 -0.04 7.21
C ALA A 103 2.26 -0.91 7.94
N VAL A 104 3.37 -1.20 7.27
CA VAL A 104 4.61 -1.65 7.93
C VAL A 104 5.10 -0.49 8.78
N ALA A 105 4.45 -0.20 9.91
CA ALA A 105 5.19 0.44 10.98
C ALA A 105 6.30 -0.56 11.33
N PRO A 106 7.57 -0.14 11.47
CA PRO A 106 8.55 -1.03 12.06
C PRO A 106 7.90 -1.45 13.38
N THR A 107 7.77 -2.76 13.58
CA THR A 107 7.44 -3.26 14.90
C THR A 107 8.59 -2.80 15.78
N LYS A 108 8.45 -1.60 16.36
CA LYS A 108 9.08 -1.28 17.62
C LYS A 108 8.50 -2.37 18.49
N ASN A 109 9.30 -3.40 18.73
CA ASN A 109 9.12 -4.31 19.84
C ASN A 109 9.02 -3.39 21.06
N ARG A 110 7.81 -2.90 21.35
CA ARG A 110 7.44 -2.38 22.65
C ARG A 110 7.40 -3.65 23.48
N SER A 111 8.58 -4.02 23.99
CA SER A 111 8.70 -5.00 25.03
C SER A 111 7.59 -4.75 26.03
N LEU A 112 6.79 -5.78 26.24
CA LEU A 112 5.74 -5.87 27.23
C LEU A 112 6.41 -5.79 28.62
N GLY A 113 6.83 -4.60 29.03
CA GLY A 113 7.71 -4.39 30.19
C GLY A 113 7.39 -3.15 31.00
N GLU A 114 6.18 -2.59 30.87
CA GLU A 114 5.69 -1.51 31.71
C GLU A 114 4.23 -1.79 32.09
N PHE A 115 4.03 -2.59 33.13
CA PHE A 115 2.89 -2.54 34.04
C PHE A 115 3.37 -2.91 35.45
#